data_AF-A0A1F9GKG0-F1
#
_entry.id   AF-A0A1F9GKG0-F1
#
_cell.length_a   1.000
_cell.length_b   1.000
_cell.length_c   1.000
_cell.angle_alpha   90.00
_cell.angle_beta   90.00
_cell.angle_gamma   90.00
#
_symmetry.space_group_name_H-M   'P 1'
#
loop_
_entity.id
_entity.type
_entity.pdbx_description
1 polymer ?
#
loop_
_entity_poly.entity_id
_entity_poly.type
_entity_poly.pdbx_seq_one_letter_code
_entity_poly.pdbx_strand_id
1 'polypeptide(L)'
;MTYRNKQKRLIEFKKIYLEYLTLSSEDYPSGSEDKQRISELRSTINKAVPVIIRHVNDVGGSTSIYSANIGGLSGEFNLFANIFHNAFDHQRVLDLLDRAIGRYDYIIENQWKKWINPLYWIGELIRIPFYLLRFAGFDATKVEMSIFGKLYKVIVSFVALFGGLIKIYEFSKSYLAMRGIVLP
;
A
#
# COMPACT_ATOMS: atom_id res chain seq x y z
N MET A 1 -10.60 2.80 -4.88
CA MET A 1 -9.37 3.20 -5.59
C MET A 1 -8.24 2.25 -5.22
N THR A 2 -7.58 1.61 -6.18
CA THR A 2 -6.56 0.56 -5.95
C THR A 2 -5.22 1.15 -5.47
N TYR A 3 -4.40 0.34 -4.79
CA TYR A 3 -3.04 0.74 -4.34
C TYR A 3 -2.17 1.26 -5.50
N ARG A 4 -2.26 0.62 -6.67
CA ARG A 4 -1.56 1.04 -7.89
C ARG A 4 -1.97 2.43 -8.37
N ASN A 5 -3.25 2.79 -8.27
CA ASN A 5 -3.72 4.13 -8.64
C ASN A 5 -3.22 5.20 -7.67
N LYS A 6 -3.15 4.90 -6.36
CA LYS A 6 -2.60 5.82 -5.36
C LYS A 6 -1.10 6.06 -5.59
N GLN A 7 -0.34 4.99 -5.80
CA GLN A 7 1.08 5.04 -6.13
C GLN A 7 1.34 5.86 -7.40
N LYS A 8 0.59 5.60 -8.47
CA LYS A 8 0.72 6.35 -9.74
C LYS A 8 0.56 7.86 -9.51
N ARG A 9 -0.40 8.28 -8.68
CA ARG A 9 -0.60 9.69 -8.34
C ARG A 9 0.56 10.29 -7.54
N LEU A 10 1.15 9.54 -6.61
CA LEU A 10 2.35 9.99 -5.89
C LEU A 10 3.53 10.18 -6.84
N ILE A 11 3.74 9.26 -7.78
CA ILE A 11 4.81 9.36 -8.80
C ILE A 11 4.58 10.57 -9.70
N GLU A 12 3.35 10.77 -10.17
CA GLU A 12 2.97 11.91 -11.01
C GLU A 12 3.18 13.24 -10.27
N PHE A 13 2.73 13.32 -9.02
CA PHE A 13 2.97 14.48 -8.18
C PHE A 13 4.46 14.75 -7.94
N LYS A 14 5.25 13.71 -7.66
CA LYS A 14 6.72 13.84 -7.51
C LYS A 14 7.35 14.43 -8.77
N LYS A 15 6.94 14.01 -9.97
CA LYS A 15 7.45 14.55 -11.24
C LYS A 15 7.11 16.03 -11.40
N ILE A 16 5.85 16.41 -11.19
CA ILE A 16 5.39 17.80 -11.25
C ILE A 16 6.15 18.67 -10.23
N TYR A 17 6.39 18.12 -9.03
CA TYR A 17 7.11 18.84 -7.99
C TYR A 17 8.60 19.02 -8.30
N LEU A 18 9.27 18.01 -8.86
CA LEU A 18 10.65 18.13 -9.32
C LEU A 18 10.78 19.15 -10.45
N GLU A 19 9.85 19.17 -11.40
CA GLU A 19 9.78 20.19 -12.46
C GLU A 19 9.66 21.60 -11.86
N TYR A 20 8.75 21.78 -10.88
CA TYR A 20 8.62 23.03 -10.15
C TYR A 20 9.93 23.44 -9.49
N LEU A 21 10.58 22.54 -8.72
CA LEU A 21 11.84 22.83 -8.04
C LEU A 21 12.96 23.24 -9.01
N THR A 22 13.00 22.61 -10.19
CA THR A 22 14.00 22.89 -11.22
C THR A 22 13.83 24.31 -11.76
N LEU A 23 12.60 24.66 -12.13
CA LEU A 23 12.26 25.98 -12.69
C LEU A 23 12.31 27.09 -11.64
N SER A 24 12.07 26.79 -10.37
CA SER A 24 12.10 27.75 -9.27
C SER A 24 13.50 27.97 -8.66
N SER A 25 14.50 27.23 -9.11
CA SER A 25 15.86 27.34 -8.56
C SER A 25 16.49 28.69 -8.94
N GLU A 26 17.24 29.30 -8.02
CA GLU A 26 17.90 30.61 -8.24
C GLU A 26 18.90 30.56 -9.40
N ASP A 27 19.47 29.38 -9.64
CA ASP A 27 20.43 29.12 -10.72
C ASP A 27 19.77 29.01 -12.12
N TYR A 28 18.44 29.02 -12.19
CA TYR A 28 17.70 28.92 -13.45
C TYR A 28 17.29 30.30 -13.98
N PRO A 29 17.85 30.78 -15.12
CA PRO A 29 17.47 32.06 -15.69
C PRO A 29 16.03 32.03 -16.20
N SER A 30 15.08 32.54 -15.42
CA SER A 30 13.65 32.43 -15.74
C SER A 30 13.22 33.48 -16.79
N GLY A 31 12.75 33.02 -17.94
CA GLY A 31 12.01 33.84 -18.90
C GLY A 31 10.59 34.19 -18.43
N SER A 32 9.86 35.01 -19.19
CA SER A 32 8.44 35.28 -18.92
C SER A 32 7.58 34.02 -19.01
N GLU A 33 7.91 33.11 -19.93
CA GLU A 33 7.25 31.82 -20.10
C GLU A 33 7.43 30.92 -18.87
N ASP A 34 8.64 30.86 -18.30
CA ASP A 34 8.93 30.07 -17.10
C ASP A 34 8.13 30.56 -15.90
N LYS A 35 7.98 31.88 -15.75
CA LYS A 35 7.15 32.46 -14.67
C LYS A 35 5.69 32.04 -14.77
N GLN A 36 5.14 32.01 -15.99
CA GLN A 36 3.80 31.49 -16.22
C GLN A 36 3.75 30.00 -15.88
N ARG A 37 4.71 29.22 -16.35
CA ARG A 37 4.78 27.77 -16.09
C ARG A 37 4.87 27.44 -14.61
N ILE A 38 5.70 28.16 -13.84
CA ILE A 38 5.83 28.02 -12.39
C ILE A 38 4.47 28.28 -11.71
N SER A 39 3.73 29.31 -12.14
CA SER A 39 2.40 29.62 -11.62
C SER A 39 1.40 28.47 -11.88
N GLU A 40 1.41 27.91 -13.10
CA GLU A 40 0.59 26.77 -13.47
C GLU A 40 0.92 25.51 -12.67
N LEU A 41 2.21 25.19 -12.51
CA LEU A 41 2.69 24.08 -11.69
C LEU A 41 2.25 24.25 -10.23
N ARG A 42 2.43 25.46 -9.67
CA ARG A 42 1.99 25.78 -8.31
C ARG A 42 0.50 25.56 -8.11
N SER A 43 -0.33 26.00 -9.06
CA SER A 43 -1.78 25.77 -9.06
C SER A 43 -2.12 24.27 -9.11
N THR A 44 -1.44 23.52 -9.97
CA THR A 44 -1.63 22.07 -10.13
C THR A 44 -1.27 21.31 -8.86
N ILE A 45 -0.11 21.62 -8.28
CA ILE A 45 0.36 21.06 -7.01
C ILE A 45 -0.65 21.36 -5.89
N ASN A 46 -1.06 22.62 -5.71
CA ASN A 46 -2.03 23.01 -4.68
C ASN A 46 -3.33 22.21 -4.75
N LYS A 47 -3.85 21.95 -5.97
CA LYS A 47 -5.05 21.13 -6.18
C LYS A 47 -4.81 19.66 -5.81
N ALA A 48 -3.61 19.14 -6.02
CA ALA A 48 -3.27 17.76 -5.73
C ALA A 48 -2.96 17.49 -4.24
N VAL A 49 -2.45 18.50 -3.51
CA VAL A 49 -1.98 18.37 -2.11
C VAL A 49 -2.95 17.61 -1.18
N PRO A 50 -4.27 17.91 -1.12
CA PRO A 50 -5.17 17.17 -0.23
C PRO A 50 -5.23 15.66 -0.51
N VAL A 51 -5.14 15.28 -1.78
CA VAL A 51 -5.14 13.87 -2.22
C VAL A 51 -3.81 13.20 -1.86
N ILE A 52 -2.70 13.91 -2.04
CA ILE A 52 -1.36 13.41 -1.72
C ILE A 52 -1.19 13.20 -0.22
N ILE A 53 -1.62 14.16 0.60
CA ILE A 53 -1.63 14.02 2.07
C ILE A 53 -2.37 12.76 2.48
N ARG A 54 -3.57 12.54 1.95
CA ARG A 54 -4.35 11.33 2.22
C ARG A 54 -3.59 10.06 1.82
N HIS A 55 -2.98 10.03 0.63
CA HIS A 55 -2.26 8.85 0.15
C HIS A 55 -1.00 8.54 0.96
N VAL A 56 -0.28 9.55 1.45
CA VAL A 56 0.88 9.37 2.32
C VAL A 56 0.45 8.87 3.71
N ASN A 57 -0.61 9.45 4.27
CA ASN A 57 -1.17 9.03 5.57
C ASN A 57 -1.72 7.59 5.50
N ASP A 58 -2.36 7.20 4.40
CA ASP A 58 -2.91 5.84 4.20
C ASP A 58 -1.86 4.73 4.34
N VAL A 59 -0.59 5.03 4.08
CA VAL A 59 0.54 4.09 4.26
C VAL A 59 1.33 4.36 5.52
N GLY A 60 0.81 5.17 6.44
CA GLY A 60 1.44 5.49 7.73
C GLY A 60 2.65 6.42 7.63
N GLY A 61 2.73 7.26 6.59
CA GLY A 61 3.66 8.37 6.55
C GLY A 61 3.06 9.58 7.26
N SER A 62 3.77 10.17 8.24
CA SER A 62 3.33 11.43 8.83
C SER A 62 3.65 12.58 7.88
N THR A 63 2.64 13.38 7.55
CA THR A 63 2.80 14.64 6.80
C THR A 63 3.04 15.84 7.71
N SER A 64 2.84 15.65 9.02
CA SER A 64 3.08 16.65 10.03
C SER A 64 4.53 16.62 10.51
N ILE A 65 5.14 17.79 10.61
CA ILE A 65 6.44 17.99 11.22
C ILE A 65 6.33 19.03 12.32
N TYR A 66 7.08 18.83 13.41
CA TYR A 66 7.25 19.83 14.44
C TYR A 66 8.44 20.72 14.08
N SER A 67 8.23 22.03 14.02
CA SER A 67 9.30 23.00 13.79
C SER A 67 9.31 24.02 14.93
N ALA A 68 10.49 24.27 15.49
CA ALA A 68 10.70 25.23 16.57
C ALA A 68 11.11 26.63 16.08
N ASN A 69 11.31 26.81 14.77
CA ASN A 69 12.13 27.93 14.26
C ASN A 69 11.42 28.92 13.34
N ILE A 70 10.10 28.82 13.13
CA ILE A 70 9.37 29.81 12.31
C ILE A 70 8.87 30.91 13.24
N GLY A 71 9.70 31.94 13.47
CA GLY A 71 9.33 33.14 14.22
C GLY A 71 9.14 32.95 15.73
N GLY A 72 9.78 31.94 16.34
CA GLY A 72 9.70 31.67 17.77
C GLY A 72 8.43 30.93 18.24
N LEU A 73 7.52 30.61 17.33
CA LEU A 73 6.36 29.78 17.61
C LEU A 73 6.67 28.33 17.25
N SER A 74 6.64 27.48 18.27
CA SER A 74 6.73 26.03 18.09
C SER A 74 5.35 25.47 17.75
N GLY A 75 5.25 24.73 16.64
CA GLY A 75 3.97 24.20 16.18
C GLY A 75 4.10 22.99 15.28
N GLU A 76 2.99 22.27 15.14
CA GLU A 76 2.82 21.20 14.16
C GLU A 76 2.39 21.81 12.82
N PHE A 77 3.15 21.54 11.76
CA PHE A 77 2.86 22.03 10.42
C PHE A 77 2.77 20.87 9.45
N ASN A 78 1.81 20.93 8.53
CA ASN A 78 1.73 19.98 7.44
C ASN A 78 2.74 20.34 6.35
N LEU A 79 3.68 19.44 6.09
CA LEU A 79 4.75 19.62 5.12
C LEU A 79 4.20 19.87 3.71
N PHE A 80 3.16 19.13 3.29
CA PHE A 80 2.55 19.27 1.97
C PHE A 80 1.63 20.49 1.84
N ALA A 81 1.12 21.05 2.94
CA ALA A 81 0.35 22.29 2.88
C ALA A 81 1.26 23.52 2.73
N ASN A 82 2.52 23.41 3.13
CA ASN A 82 3.47 24.52 3.20
C ASN A 82 4.66 24.40 2.24
N ILE A 83 4.54 23.58 1.18
CA ILE A 83 5.67 23.17 0.31
C ILE A 83 6.34 24.35 -0.40
N PHE A 84 5.60 25.43 -0.62
CA PHE A 84 6.06 26.63 -1.32
C PHE A 84 6.75 27.65 -0.42
N HIS A 85 6.87 27.38 0.88
CA HIS A 85 7.55 28.28 1.78
C HIS A 85 9.02 27.89 1.86
N ASN A 86 9.91 28.81 1.48
CA ASN A 86 11.37 28.61 1.35
C ASN A 86 12.07 28.10 2.63
N ALA A 87 11.43 28.22 3.79
CA ALA A 87 11.96 27.71 5.06
C ALA A 87 11.85 26.18 5.19
N PHE A 88 11.12 25.50 4.30
CA PHE A 88 10.97 24.05 4.34
C PHE A 88 11.98 23.35 3.45
N ASP A 89 12.56 22.30 4.03
CA ASP A 89 13.47 21.40 3.35
C ASP A 89 12.73 20.57 2.29
N HIS A 90 12.87 20.98 1.03
CA HIS A 90 12.27 20.29 -0.13
C HIS A 90 12.72 18.83 -0.24
N GLN A 91 13.93 18.49 0.25
CA GLN A 91 14.41 17.11 0.26
C GLN A 91 13.53 16.23 1.14
N ARG A 92 13.05 16.74 2.29
CA ARG A 92 12.13 15.98 3.16
C ARG A 92 10.81 15.65 2.48
N VAL A 93 10.31 16.56 1.64
CA VAL A 93 9.08 16.30 0.85
C VAL A 93 9.32 15.13 -0.09
N LEU A 94 10.45 15.15 -0.81
CA LEU A 94 10.83 14.09 -1.75
C LEU A 94 11.06 12.75 -1.03
N ASP A 95 11.79 12.76 0.09
CA ASP A 95 12.02 11.56 0.90
C ASP A 95 10.72 10.95 1.41
N LEU A 96 9.77 11.78 1.84
CA LEU A 96 8.47 11.32 2.31
C LEU A 96 7.64 10.73 1.16
N LEU A 97 7.68 11.34 -0.03
CA LEU A 97 7.07 10.79 -1.24
C LEU A 97 7.69 9.44 -1.61
N ASP A 98 9.01 9.32 -1.59
CA ASP A 98 9.71 8.08 -1.95
C ASP A 98 9.43 6.95 -0.96
N ARG A 99 9.40 7.25 0.35
CA ARG A 99 8.98 6.28 1.36
C ARG A 99 7.53 5.84 1.13
N ALA A 100 6.63 6.77 0.82
CA ALA A 100 5.24 6.42 0.55
C ALA A 100 5.11 5.55 -0.70
N ILE A 101 5.79 5.90 -1.80
CA ILE A 101 5.84 5.11 -3.05
C ILE A 101 6.37 3.70 -2.76
N GLY A 102 7.50 3.59 -2.07
CA GLY A 102 8.11 2.30 -1.72
C GLY A 102 7.21 1.43 -0.81
N ARG A 103 6.45 2.05 0.11
CA ARG A 103 5.42 1.32 0.89
C ARG A 103 4.30 0.78 0.00
N TYR A 104 3.84 1.57 -0.98
CA TYR A 104 2.85 1.07 -1.94
C TYR A 104 3.40 -0.07 -2.80
N ASP A 105 4.66 0.02 -3.26
CA ASP A 105 5.31 -1.07 -4.00
C ASP A 105 5.33 -2.36 -3.18
N TYR A 106 5.78 -2.28 -1.93
CA TYR A 106 5.80 -3.43 -1.02
C TYR A 106 4.41 -4.03 -0.82
N ILE A 107 3.38 -3.18 -0.62
CA ILE A 107 2.00 -3.63 -0.43
C ILE A 107 1.48 -4.33 -1.69
N ILE A 108 1.75 -3.78 -2.88
CA ILE A 108 1.34 -4.35 -4.16
C ILE A 108 2.03 -5.69 -4.38
N GLU A 109 3.34 -5.77 -4.21
CA GLU A 109 4.12 -7.00 -4.38
C GLU A 109 3.67 -8.09 -3.38
N ASN A 110 3.47 -7.73 -2.12
CA ASN A 110 3.01 -8.68 -1.10
C ASN A 110 1.58 -9.16 -1.38
N GLN A 111 0.69 -8.31 -1.90
CA GLN A 111 -0.63 -8.75 -2.34
C GLN A 111 -0.51 -9.73 -3.51
N TRP A 112 0.31 -9.43 -4.52
CA TRP A 112 0.53 -10.34 -5.64
C TRP A 112 1.05 -11.71 -5.17
N LYS A 113 2.02 -11.74 -4.25
CA LYS A 113 2.52 -12.98 -3.65
C LYS A 113 1.41 -13.77 -2.94
N LYS A 114 0.51 -13.10 -2.23
CA LYS A 114 -0.65 -13.73 -1.58
C LYS A 114 -1.67 -14.27 -2.58
N TRP A 115 -1.94 -13.53 -3.67
CA TRP A 115 -2.88 -13.96 -4.70
C TRP A 115 -2.43 -15.23 -5.41
N ILE A 116 -1.14 -15.34 -5.71
CA ILE A 116 -0.57 -16.49 -6.43
C ILE A 116 -0.38 -17.70 -5.51
N ASN A 117 -0.25 -17.51 -4.20
CA ASN A 117 0.02 -18.59 -3.26
C ASN A 117 -1.27 -19.35 -2.88
N PRO A 118 -1.49 -20.60 -3.34
CA PRO A 118 -2.69 -21.37 -3.00
C PRO A 118 -2.81 -21.66 -1.50
N LEU A 119 -1.69 -21.79 -0.77
CA LEU A 119 -1.70 -22.04 0.68
C LEU A 119 -2.24 -20.84 1.46
N TYR A 120 -2.03 -19.62 0.95
CA TYR A 120 -2.61 -18.41 1.54
C TYR A 120 -4.15 -18.48 1.52
N TRP A 121 -4.74 -18.89 0.39
CA TRP A 121 -6.18 -19.01 0.24
C TRP A 121 -6.79 -20.09 1.14
N ILE A 122 -6.12 -21.24 1.27
CA ILE A 122 -6.54 -22.28 2.21
C ILE A 122 -6.56 -21.72 3.64
N GLY A 123 -5.53 -20.97 4.03
CA GLY A 123 -5.49 -20.30 5.33
C GLY A 123 -6.66 -19.33 5.55
N GLU A 124 -7.00 -18.53 4.54
CA GLU A 124 -8.15 -17.60 4.63
C GLU A 124 -9.50 -18.33 4.64
N LEU A 125 -9.66 -19.44 3.90
CA LEU A 125 -10.87 -20.25 3.95
C LEU A 125 -11.11 -20.83 5.34
N ILE A 126 -10.05 -21.32 6.00
CA ILE A 126 -10.12 -21.85 7.37
C ILE A 126 -10.53 -20.75 8.36
N ARG A 127 -10.28 -19.48 8.05
CA ARG A 127 -10.63 -18.34 8.90
C ARG A 127 -12.09 -17.87 8.78
N ILE A 128 -12.82 -18.29 7.75
CA ILE A 128 -14.20 -17.86 7.48
C ILE A 128 -15.11 -17.93 8.72
N PRO A 129 -15.14 -19.03 9.51
CA PRO A 129 -16.00 -19.10 10.69
C PRO A 129 -15.66 -18.07 11.76
N PHE A 130 -14.38 -17.72 11.93
CA PHE A 130 -13.97 -16.68 12.88
C PHE A 130 -14.39 -15.28 12.40
N TYR A 131 -14.39 -15.03 11.08
CA TYR A 131 -14.94 -13.79 10.54
C TYR A 131 -16.45 -13.68 10.76
N LEU A 132 -17.20 -14.79 10.65
CA LEU A 132 -18.63 -14.82 10.97
C LEU A 132 -18.88 -14.54 12.47
N LEU A 133 -18.08 -15.14 13.36
CA LEU A 133 -18.15 -14.84 14.79
C LEU A 133 -17.86 -13.36 15.07
N ARG A 134 -16.86 -12.78 14.41
CA ARG A 134 -16.55 -11.35 14.53
C ARG A 134 -17.72 -10.48 14.08
N PHE A 135 -18.36 -10.85 12.97
CA PHE A 135 -19.53 -10.15 12.45
C PHE A 135 -20.71 -10.21 13.43
N ALA A 136 -20.88 -11.31 14.15
CA ALA A 136 -21.87 -11.46 15.21
C ALA A 136 -21.51 -10.71 16.52
N GLY A 137 -20.42 -9.94 16.54
CA GLY A 137 -19.99 -9.14 17.70
C GLY A 137 -19.12 -9.88 18.71
N PHE A 138 -18.74 -11.13 18.43
CA PHE A 138 -17.79 -11.84 19.28
C PHE A 138 -16.36 -11.33 19.05
N ASP A 139 -15.56 -11.36 20.11
CA ASP A 139 -14.12 -11.15 20.03
C ASP A 139 -13.46 -12.39 19.38
N ALA A 140 -13.49 -12.42 18.05
CA ALA A 140 -12.93 -13.51 17.27
C ALA A 140 -11.44 -13.73 17.55
N THR A 141 -10.70 -12.68 17.92
CA THR A 141 -9.28 -12.77 18.26
C THR A 141 -9.06 -13.61 19.51
N LYS A 142 -9.89 -13.44 20.54
CA LYS A 142 -9.86 -14.31 21.73
C LYS A 142 -10.18 -15.75 21.41
N VAL A 143 -11.22 -16.00 20.60
CA VAL A 143 -11.62 -17.36 20.22
C VAL A 143 -10.54 -18.02 19.36
N GLU A 144 -9.96 -17.29 18.41
CA GLU A 144 -8.91 -17.76 17.52
C GLU A 144 -7.60 -18.09 18.26
N MET A 145 -7.25 -17.31 19.29
CA MET A 145 -6.06 -17.54 20.13
C MET A 145 -6.28 -18.62 21.20
N SER A 146 -7.52 -19.00 21.48
CA SER A 146 -7.84 -20.05 22.44
C SER A 146 -7.29 -21.41 22.01
N ILE A 147 -7.16 -22.33 22.97
CA ILE A 147 -6.72 -23.72 22.70
C ILE A 147 -7.66 -24.38 21.68
N PHE A 148 -8.97 -24.20 21.83
CA PHE A 148 -9.97 -24.74 20.90
C PHE A 148 -9.84 -24.13 19.50
N GLY A 149 -9.60 -22.83 19.39
CA GLY A 149 -9.38 -22.16 18.11
C GLY A 149 -8.12 -22.67 17.39
N LYS A 150 -7.03 -22.88 18.14
CA LYS A 150 -5.80 -23.49 17.61
C LYS A 150 -6.02 -24.94 17.17
N LEU A 151 -6.70 -25.74 17.98
CA LEU A 151 -7.01 -27.14 17.66
C LEU A 151 -7.90 -27.25 16.41
N TYR A 152 -8.94 -26.41 16.32
CA TYR A 152 -9.80 -26.32 15.14
C TYR A 152 -8.98 -26.05 13.88
N LYS A 153 -8.09 -25.05 13.89
CA LYS A 153 -7.22 -24.75 12.75
C LYS A 153 -6.36 -25.92 12.32
N VAL A 154 -5.76 -26.63 13.28
CA VAL A 154 -4.93 -27.81 12.99
C VAL A 154 -5.76 -28.90 12.31
N ILE A 155 -6.92 -29.25 12.88
CA ILE A 155 -7.81 -30.28 12.34
C ILE A 155 -8.25 -29.91 10.91
N VAL A 156 -8.75 -28.69 10.70
CA VAL A 156 -9.23 -28.28 9.38
C VAL A 156 -8.08 -28.20 8.38
N SER A 157 -6.88 -27.79 8.80
CA SER A 157 -5.70 -27.78 7.93
C SER A 157 -5.32 -29.18 7.46
N PHE A 158 -5.36 -30.19 8.34
CA PHE A 158 -5.12 -31.57 7.96
C PHE A 158 -6.19 -32.09 7.00
N VAL A 159 -7.47 -31.85 7.30
CA VAL A 159 -8.58 -32.27 6.42
C VAL A 159 -8.44 -31.63 5.03
N ALA A 160 -8.10 -30.35 4.96
CA ALA A 160 -7.89 -29.65 3.69
C ALA A 160 -6.69 -30.21 2.92
N LEU A 161 -5.57 -30.49 3.60
CA LEU A 161 -4.36 -31.02 2.98
C LEU A 161 -4.59 -32.43 2.43
N PHE A 162 -5.11 -33.36 3.25
CA PHE A 162 -5.36 -34.74 2.82
C PHE A 162 -6.48 -34.81 1.77
N GLY A 163 -7.56 -34.05 1.94
CA GLY A 163 -8.62 -33.95 0.94
C GLY A 163 -8.09 -33.43 -0.40
N GLY A 164 -7.21 -32.43 -0.37
CA GLY A 164 -6.52 -31.93 -1.55
C GLY A 164 -5.65 -32.98 -2.24
N LEU A 165 -4.83 -33.72 -1.49
CA LEU A 165 -3.99 -34.79 -2.02
C LEU A 165 -4.81 -35.92 -2.67
N ILE A 166 -5.93 -36.31 -2.05
CA ILE A 166 -6.84 -37.31 -2.61
C ILE A 166 -7.42 -36.82 -3.94
N LYS A 167 -7.86 -35.55 -4.01
CA LYS A 167 -8.40 -34.99 -5.25
C LYS A 167 -7.36 -34.87 -6.36
N ILE A 168 -6.12 -34.53 -6.02
CA ILE A 168 -5.00 -34.53 -6.97
C ILE A 168 -4.75 -35.96 -7.48
N TYR A 169 -4.73 -36.95 -6.59
CA TYR A 169 -4.55 -38.36 -6.97
C TYR A 169 -5.67 -38.85 -7.90
N GLU A 170 -6.93 -38.58 -7.55
CA GLU A 170 -8.10 -38.90 -8.39
C GLU A 170 -7.99 -38.24 -9.77
N PHE A 171 -7.66 -36.95 -9.81
CA PHE A 171 -7.50 -36.20 -11.05
C PHE A 171 -6.37 -36.75 -11.93
N SER A 172 -5.19 -37.03 -11.34
CA SER A 172 -4.06 -37.62 -12.05
C SER A 172 -4.39 -39.00 -12.60
N LYS A 173 -5.11 -39.83 -11.84
CA LYS A 173 -5.57 -41.15 -12.31
C LYS A 173 -6.52 -41.02 -13.50
N SER A 174 -7.51 -40.13 -13.43
CA SER A 174 -8.44 -39.86 -14.54
C SER A 174 -7.72 -39.31 -15.79
N TYR A 175 -6.72 -38.45 -15.59
CA TYR A 175 -5.93 -37.88 -16.69
C TYR A 175 -5.11 -38.93 -17.44
N LEU A 176 -4.47 -39.86 -16.71
CA LEU A 176 -3.69 -40.94 -17.31
C LEU A 176 -4.56 -41.95 -18.04
N ALA A 177 -5.75 -42.26 -17.50
CA ALA A 177 -6.73 -43.10 -18.17
C ALA A 177 -7.16 -42.52 -19.53
N MET A 178 -7.36 -41.19 -19.63
CA MET A 178 -7.65 -40.52 -20.91
C MET A 178 -6.49 -40.59 -21.91
N ARG A 179 -5.26 -40.80 -21.45
CA ARG A 179 -4.06 -40.99 -22.30
C ARG A 179 -3.74 -42.45 -22.61
N GLY A 180 -4.56 -43.41 -22.15
CA GLY A 180 -4.32 -44.83 -22.33
C GLY A 180 -3.15 -45.39 -21.52
N ILE A 181 -2.65 -44.65 -20.52
CA ILE A 181 -1.58 -45.11 -19.63
C ILE A 181 -2.25 -45.69 -18.38
N VAL A 182 -2.16 -47.01 -18.21
CA VAL A 182 -2.67 -47.70 -17.02
C VAL A 182 -1.58 -47.67 -15.94
N LEU A 183 -1.84 -46.96 -14.84
CA LEU A 183 -1.01 -47.10 -13.63
C LEU A 183 -1.34 -48.45 -12.96
N PRO A 184 -0.33 -49.24 -12.54
CA PRO A 184 -0.53 -50.45 -11.76
C PRO A 184 -1.16 -50.17 -10.38
#